data_AF-E2CMT1-F1
#
_entry.id   AF-E2CMT1-F1
#
_cell.length_a   1.000
_cell.length_b   1.000
_cell.length_c   1.000
_cell.angle_alpha   90.00
_cell.angle_beta   90.00
_cell.angle_gamma   90.00
#
_symmetry.space_group_name_H-M   'P 1'
#
loop_
_entity.id
_entity.type
_entity.pdbx_description
1 polymer ?
#
loop_
_entity_poly.entity_id
_entity_poly.type
_entity_poly.pdbx_seq_one_letter_code
_entity_poly.pdbx_strand_id
1 'polypeptide(L)'
;MFKSFFMNQRWVAWAWAGSVIILAVTWYKVQLDVDINEWFGSFYDTIQKALAEPGSVSMSEYMAELMTFFKIAAIYVAIAVVLDFYTKHFIFRWRTAMNDYYMTHWHVVRHIEGAAQRVQEDTMRFARIMEMLIFTEN
;
A
#
# COMPACT_ATOMS: atom_id res chain seq x y z
N MET A 1 1.74 23.46 3.68
CA MET A 1 2.06 22.08 3.28
C MET A 1 0.98 21.45 2.40
N PHE A 2 -0.24 21.18 2.89
CA PHE A 2 -1.30 20.55 2.08
C PHE A 2 -1.67 21.31 0.79
N LYS A 3 -1.89 22.63 0.85
CA LYS A 3 -2.19 23.45 -0.35
C LYS A 3 -1.07 23.45 -1.39
N SER A 4 0.19 23.32 -0.97
CA SER A 4 1.36 23.38 -1.87
C SER A 4 1.48 22.15 -2.78
N PHE A 5 0.90 21.01 -2.37
CA PHE A 5 0.92 19.77 -3.13
C PHE A 5 -0.44 19.44 -3.78
N PHE A 6 -1.54 19.62 -3.04
CA PHE A 6 -2.89 19.32 -3.53
C PHE A 6 -3.56 20.46 -4.32
N MET A 7 -2.93 21.64 -4.41
CA MET A 7 -3.52 22.84 -5.04
C MET A 7 -2.57 23.52 -6.03
N ASN A 8 -1.36 22.99 -6.22
CA ASN A 8 -0.39 23.46 -7.21
C ASN A 8 -0.60 22.74 -8.55
N GLN A 9 -0.93 23.48 -9.62
CA GLN A 9 -1.35 22.95 -10.93
C GLN A 9 -0.41 21.87 -11.53
N ARG A 10 0.88 21.91 -11.20
CA ARG A 10 1.87 20.93 -11.66
C ARG A 10 1.81 19.58 -10.93
N TRP A 11 1.38 19.57 -9.66
CA TRP A 11 1.45 18.40 -8.79
C TRP A 11 0.07 17.89 -8.35
N VAL A 12 -0.99 18.69 -8.51
CA VAL A 12 -2.40 18.36 -8.22
C VAL A 12 -2.83 17.05 -8.86
N ALA A 13 -2.61 16.87 -10.17
CA ALA A 13 -3.05 15.66 -10.86
C ALA A 13 -2.38 14.41 -10.29
N TRP A 14 -1.10 14.52 -9.93
CA TRP A 14 -0.32 13.41 -9.37
C TRP A 14 -0.69 13.14 -7.91
N ALA A 15 -0.95 14.19 -7.12
CA ALA A 15 -1.40 14.08 -5.74
C ALA A 15 -2.73 13.34 -5.66
N TRP A 16 -3.73 13.77 -6.43
CA TRP A 16 -5.06 13.19 -6.42
C TRP A 16 -5.09 11.79 -7.05
N ALA A 17 -4.46 11.60 -8.22
CA ALA A 17 -4.40 10.29 -8.85
C ALA A 17 -3.66 9.27 -7.97
N GLY A 18 -2.53 9.67 -7.37
CA GLY A 18 -1.76 8.79 -6.49
C GLY A 18 -2.51 8.41 -5.22
N SER A 19 -3.21 9.35 -4.58
CA SER A 19 -4.06 9.03 -3.43
C SER A 19 -5.21 8.10 -3.79
N VAL A 20 -5.88 8.31 -4.93
CA VAL A 20 -6.96 7.41 -5.39
C VAL A 20 -6.42 6.01 -5.70
N ILE A 21 -5.27 5.90 -6.36
CA ILE A 21 -4.64 4.61 -6.66
C ILE A 21 -4.30 3.87 -5.36
N ILE A 22 -3.67 4.54 -4.40
CA ILE A 22 -3.32 3.94 -3.11
C ILE A 22 -4.58 3.41 -2.41
N LEU A 23 -5.65 4.22 -2.32
CA LEU A 23 -6.89 3.80 -1.70
C LEU A 23 -7.56 2.63 -2.43
N ALA A 24 -7.58 2.65 -3.76
CA ALA A 24 -8.16 1.58 -4.57
C ALA A 24 -7.39 0.26 -4.42
N VAL A 25 -6.06 0.32 -4.40
CA VAL A 25 -5.21 -0.88 -4.20
C VAL A 25 -5.31 -1.41 -2.78
N THR A 26 -5.36 -0.54 -1.77
CA THR A 26 -5.59 -0.95 -0.37
C THR A 26 -6.95 -1.64 -0.23
N TRP A 27 -8.00 -1.09 -0.85
CA TRP A 27 -9.32 -1.76 -0.88
C TRP A 27 -9.25 -3.13 -1.54
N TYR A 28 -8.54 -3.24 -2.66
CA TYR A 28 -8.36 -4.53 -3.34
C TYR A 28 -7.56 -5.55 -2.52
N LYS A 29 -6.55 -5.11 -1.74
CA LYS A 29 -5.85 -6.00 -0.79
C LYS A 29 -6.79 -6.61 0.23
N VAL A 30 -7.72 -5.82 0.79
CA VAL A 30 -8.70 -6.33 1.75
C VAL A 30 -9.60 -7.40 1.12
N GLN A 31 -9.97 -7.25 -0.16
CA GLN A 31 -10.73 -8.29 -0.86
C GLN A 31 -9.91 -9.58 -0.99
N LEU A 32 -8.63 -9.49 -1.34
CA LEU A 32 -7.76 -10.67 -1.39
C LEU A 32 -7.63 -11.36 -0.01
N ASP A 33 -7.58 -10.59 1.08
CA ASP A 33 -7.55 -11.16 2.44
C ASP A 33 -8.83 -11.94 2.75
N VAL A 34 -10.00 -11.46 2.30
CA VAL A 34 -11.27 -12.18 2.40
C VAL A 34 -11.26 -13.46 1.57
N ASP A 35 -10.78 -13.39 0.33
CA ASP A 35 -10.69 -14.55 -0.57
C ASP A 35 -9.76 -15.64 -0.01
N ILE A 36 -8.63 -15.24 0.60
CA ILE A 36 -7.72 -16.16 1.30
C ILE A 36 -8.44 -16.81 2.48
N ASN A 37 -9.22 -16.06 3.25
CA ASN A 37 -9.94 -16.59 4.40
C ASN A 37 -11.03 -17.58 3.99
N GLU A 38 -11.78 -17.31 2.92
CA GLU A 38 -12.76 -18.23 2.36
C GLU A 38 -12.09 -19.52 1.84
N TRP A 39 -10.94 -19.39 1.18
CA TRP A 39 -10.14 -20.52 0.75
C TRP A 39 -9.68 -21.40 1.93
N PHE A 40 -9.23 -20.80 3.04
CA PHE A 40 -8.89 -21.55 4.25
C PHE A 40 -10.07 -22.40 4.75
N GLY A 41 -11.30 -21.86 4.70
CA GLY A 41 -12.52 -22.62 5.01
C GLY A 41 -12.69 -23.86 4.14
N SER A 42 -12.69 -23.69 2.81
CA SER A 42 -12.81 -24.81 1.84
C SER A 42 -11.72 -25.86 2.01
N PHE A 43 -10.49 -25.41 2.29
CA PHE A 43 -9.35 -26.28 2.50
C PHE A 43 -9.52 -27.15 3.76
N TYR A 44 -9.96 -26.55 4.87
CA TYR A 44 -10.24 -27.30 6.10
C TYR A 44 -11.41 -28.28 5.93
N ASP A 45 -12.47 -27.89 5.21
CA ASP A 45 -13.58 -28.80 4.88
C ASP A 45 -13.11 -30.00 4.05
N THR A 46 -12.20 -29.77 3.10
CA THR A 46 -11.60 -30.83 2.28
C THR A 46 -10.75 -31.78 3.13
N ILE A 47 -9.94 -31.25 4.06
CA ILE A 47 -9.20 -32.07 5.03
C ILE A 47 -10.17 -32.88 5.90
N GLN A 48 -11.25 -32.27 6.37
CA GLN A 48 -12.22 -32.94 7.23
C GLN A 48 -12.92 -34.09 6.51
N LYS A 49 -13.28 -33.91 5.23
CA LYS A 49 -13.84 -34.98 4.39
C LYS A 49 -12.84 -36.13 4.21
N ALA A 50 -11.59 -35.82 3.89
CA ALA A 50 -10.53 -36.81 3.71
C ALA A 50 -10.28 -37.66 4.97
N LEU A 51 -10.44 -37.06 6.17
CA LEU A 51 -10.32 -37.75 7.45
C LEU A 51 -11.58 -38.55 7.85
N ALA A 52 -12.76 -38.07 7.46
CA ALA A 52 -14.04 -38.71 7.80
C ALA A 52 -14.29 -39.98 6.98
N GLU A 53 -13.97 -39.97 5.69
CA GLU A 53 -14.19 -41.10 4.79
C GLU A 53 -12.94 -41.38 3.94
N PRO A 54 -12.27 -42.53 4.10
CA PRO A 54 -11.05 -42.86 3.37
C PRO A 54 -11.29 -42.87 1.85
N GLY A 55 -10.52 -42.08 1.10
CA GLY A 55 -10.61 -42.01 -0.37
C GLY A 55 -11.70 -41.07 -0.91
N SER A 56 -12.37 -40.30 -0.05
CA SER A 56 -13.37 -39.31 -0.45
C SER A 56 -12.81 -38.06 -1.14
N VAL A 57 -11.51 -37.79 -0.97
CA VAL A 57 -10.81 -36.68 -1.62
C VAL A 57 -9.72 -37.21 -2.54
N SER A 58 -9.79 -36.82 -3.82
CA SER A 58 -8.77 -37.18 -4.80
C SER A 58 -7.52 -36.30 -4.64
N MET A 59 -6.35 -36.84 -5.01
CA MET A 59 -5.10 -36.06 -5.05
C MET A 59 -5.22 -34.85 -5.99
N SER A 60 -6.04 -34.94 -7.04
CA SER A 60 -6.31 -33.83 -7.96
C SER A 60 -7.09 -32.70 -7.31
N GLU A 61 -8.07 -32.98 -6.45
CA GLU A 61 -8.80 -31.94 -5.72
C GLU A 61 -7.89 -31.24 -4.71
N TYR A 62 -7.08 -32.00 -3.97
CA TYR A 62 -6.10 -31.43 -3.06
C TYR A 62 -5.08 -30.53 -3.77
N MET A 63 -4.56 -30.98 -4.92
CA MET A 63 -3.63 -30.18 -5.74
C MET A 63 -4.32 -28.95 -6.34
N ALA A 64 -5.60 -29.03 -6.72
CA ALA A 64 -6.38 -27.90 -7.23
C ALA A 64 -6.60 -26.83 -6.16
N GLU A 65 -6.87 -27.24 -4.91
CA GLU A 65 -6.98 -26.32 -3.78
C GLU A 65 -5.66 -25.59 -3.52
N LEU A 66 -4.54 -26.32 -3.46
CA LEU A 66 -3.21 -25.72 -3.31
C LEU A 66 -2.85 -24.75 -4.45
N MET A 67 -3.19 -25.10 -5.69
CA MET A 67 -2.96 -24.24 -6.85
C MET A 67 -3.82 -22.98 -6.81
N THR A 68 -5.03 -23.05 -6.25
CA THR A 68 -5.91 -21.89 -6.07
C THR A 68 -5.32 -20.93 -5.05
N PHE A 69 -4.87 -21.44 -3.90
CA PHE A 69 -4.14 -20.64 -2.92
C PHE A 69 -2.89 -19.98 -3.50
N PHE A 70 -2.06 -20.76 -4.21
CA PHE A 70 -0.82 -20.24 -4.79
C PHE A 70 -1.09 -19.07 -5.74
N LYS A 71 -2.14 -19.14 -6.55
CA LYS A 71 -2.55 -18.03 -7.44
C LYS A 71 -2.92 -16.78 -6.64
N ILE A 72 -3.75 -16.91 -5.60
CA ILE A 72 -4.19 -15.78 -4.78
C ILE A 72 -2.97 -15.16 -4.05
N ALA A 73 -2.13 -15.98 -3.42
CA ALA A 73 -0.94 -15.53 -2.72
C ALA A 73 0.06 -14.84 -3.66
N ALA A 74 0.28 -15.37 -4.86
CA ALA A 74 1.17 -14.76 -5.85
C ALA A 74 0.69 -13.35 -6.27
N ILE A 75 -0.62 -13.20 -6.50
CA ILE A 75 -1.24 -11.89 -6.82
C ILE A 75 -1.08 -10.94 -5.64
N TYR A 76 -1.38 -11.40 -4.42
CA TYR A 76 -1.24 -10.60 -3.20
C TYR A 76 0.18 -10.07 -3.03
N VAL A 77 1.19 -10.93 -3.14
CA VAL A 77 2.61 -10.53 -3.02
C VAL A 77 3.00 -9.54 -4.11
N ALA A 78 2.62 -9.80 -5.36
CA ALA A 78 2.91 -8.89 -6.47
C ALA A 78 2.32 -7.49 -6.22
N ILE A 79 1.08 -7.42 -5.77
CA ILE A 79 0.40 -6.16 -5.45
C ILE A 79 1.04 -5.46 -4.26
N ALA A 80 1.40 -6.20 -3.21
CA ALA A 80 2.07 -5.63 -2.04
C ALA A 80 3.41 -4.96 -2.42
N VAL A 81 4.22 -5.62 -3.25
CA VAL A 81 5.51 -5.08 -3.71
C VAL A 81 5.32 -3.84 -4.59
N VAL A 82 4.36 -3.88 -5.51
CA VAL A 82 4.06 -2.73 -6.39
C VAL A 82 3.53 -1.55 -5.58
N LEU A 83 2.64 -1.79 -4.61
CA LEU A 83 2.10 -0.75 -3.73
C LEU A 83 3.20 -0.11 -2.87
N ASP A 84 4.11 -0.91 -2.32
CA ASP A 84 5.27 -0.43 -1.56
C ASP A 84 6.17 0.48 -2.42
N PHE A 85 6.54 0.00 -3.62
CA PHE A 85 7.31 0.80 -4.57
C PHE A 85 6.58 2.10 -4.96
N TYR A 86 5.28 2.01 -5.25
CA TYR A 86 4.47 3.17 -5.63
C TYR A 86 4.36 4.20 -4.50
N THR A 87 4.15 3.75 -3.26
CA THR A 87 4.07 4.59 -2.07
C THR A 87 5.37 5.34 -1.84
N LYS A 88 6.52 4.64 -1.93
CA LYS A 88 7.86 5.26 -1.87
C LYS A 88 8.04 6.30 -2.98
N HIS A 89 7.62 6.00 -4.20
CA HIS A 89 7.68 6.96 -5.31
C HIS A 89 6.80 8.19 -5.07
N PHE A 90 5.59 8.00 -4.55
CA PHE A 90 4.66 9.07 -4.20
C PHE A 90 5.24 10.00 -3.13
N ILE A 91 5.84 9.43 -2.09
CA ILE A 91 6.55 10.18 -1.04
C ILE A 91 7.73 10.96 -1.60
N PHE A 92 8.52 10.37 -2.51
CA PHE A 92 9.63 11.06 -3.13
C PHE A 92 9.17 12.30 -3.91
N ARG A 93 8.11 12.17 -4.72
CA ARG A 93 7.52 13.29 -5.47
C ARG A 93 6.96 14.37 -4.53
N TRP A 94 6.35 13.95 -3.42
CA TRP A 94 5.92 14.87 -2.36
C TRP A 94 7.08 15.69 -1.80
N ARG A 95 8.21 15.04 -1.50
CA ARG A 95 9.43 15.72 -1.02
C ARG A 95 9.94 16.76 -2.02
N THR A 96 9.96 16.44 -3.32
CA THR A 96 10.39 17.38 -4.36
C THR A 96 9.49 18.60 -4.42
N ALA A 97 8.17 18.41 -4.46
CA ALA A 97 7.22 19.51 -4.52
C ALA A 97 7.27 20.41 -3.28
N MET A 98 7.50 19.83 -2.10
CA MET A 98 7.67 20.57 -0.87
C MET A 98 8.95 21.41 -0.90
N ASN A 99 10.07 20.81 -1.34
CA ASN A 99 11.34 21.52 -1.52
C ASN A 99 11.21 22.72 -2.46
N ASP A 100 10.57 22.56 -3.62
CA ASP A 100 10.35 23.65 -4.58
C ASP A 100 9.53 24.80 -3.98
N TYR A 101 8.48 24.47 -3.21
CA TYR A 101 7.67 25.47 -2.51
C TYR A 101 8.48 26.27 -1.49
N TYR A 102 9.31 25.59 -0.69
CA TYR A 102 10.16 26.23 0.31
C TYR A 102 11.29 27.06 -0.31
N MET A 103 11.90 26.59 -1.40
CA MET A 103 12.91 27.35 -2.13
C MET A 103 12.36 28.67 -2.68
N THR A 104 11.11 28.67 -3.17
CA THR A 104 10.45 29.89 -3.65
C THR A 104 10.24 30.93 -2.53
N HIS A 105 9.97 30.46 -1.30
CA HIS A 105 9.74 31.33 -0.13
C HIS A 105 10.99 31.53 0.74
N TRP A 106 12.14 30.99 0.33
CA TRP A 106 13.36 30.93 1.15
C TRP A 106 13.83 32.30 1.63
N HIS A 107 13.62 33.35 0.83
CA HIS A 107 13.92 34.73 1.17
C HIS A 107 13.25 35.21 2.47
N VAL A 108 12.08 34.67 2.83
CA VAL A 108 11.36 34.97 4.07
C VAL A 108 11.79 34.04 5.21
N VAL A 109 11.93 32.74 4.93
CA VAL A 109 12.06 31.71 5.97
C VAL A 109 13.50 31.48 6.42
N ARG A 110 14.51 31.88 5.63
CA ARG A 110 15.93 31.64 5.93
C ARG A 110 16.43 32.26 7.24
N HIS A 111 15.70 33.22 7.79
CA HIS A 111 16.05 33.91 9.03
C HIS A 111 15.61 33.15 10.28
N ILE A 112 14.83 32.08 10.12
CA ILE A 112 14.35 31.23 11.20
C ILE A 112 15.38 30.10 11.40
N GLU A 113 15.90 30.00 12.62
CA GLU A 113 16.82 28.92 12.99
C GLU A 113 16.15 27.55 12.81
N GLY A 114 16.85 26.63 12.15
CA GLY A 114 16.33 25.29 11.87
C GLY A 114 15.22 25.24 10.82
N ALA A 115 14.97 26.30 10.04
CA ALA A 115 13.97 26.28 8.97
C ALA A 115 14.19 25.12 7.98
N ALA A 116 15.43 24.90 7.53
CA ALA A 116 15.78 23.79 6.64
C ALA A 116 15.55 22.41 7.30
N GLN A 117 15.79 22.30 8.62
CA GLN A 117 15.59 21.06 9.37
C GLN A 117 14.11 20.71 9.50
N ARG A 118 13.25 21.69 9.81
CA ARG A 118 11.79 21.48 9.89
C ARG A 118 11.21 21.02 8.56
N VAL A 119 11.67 21.57 7.43
CA VAL A 119 11.25 21.12 6.10
C VAL A 119 11.57 19.64 5.88
N GLN A 120 12.75 19.17 6.32
CA GLN A 120 13.13 17.77 6.17
C GLN A 120 12.37 16.86 7.15
N GLU A 121 12.34 17.23 8.43
CA GLU A 121 11.70 16.45 9.49
C GLU A 121 10.18 16.35 9.32
N ASP A 122 9.49 17.46 9.02
CA ASP A 122 8.03 17.45 8.84
C ASP A 122 7.63 16.63 7.61
N THR A 123 8.41 16.71 6.54
CA THR A 123 8.16 15.91 5.34
C THR A 123 8.41 14.43 5.58
N MET A 124 9.43 14.09 6.38
CA MET A 124 9.71 12.70 6.78
C MET A 124 8.64 12.15 7.75
N ARG A 125 8.17 12.96 8.69
CA ARG A 125 7.07 12.59 9.60
C ARG A 125 5.78 12.33 8.84
N PHE A 126 5.43 13.20 7.89
CA PHE A 126 4.25 13.00 7.05
C PHE A 126 4.36 11.74 6.18
N ALA A 127 5.53 11.52 5.57
CA ALA A 127 5.80 10.29 4.83
C ALA A 127 5.59 9.03 5.70
N ARG A 128 6.11 9.05 6.93
CA ARG A 128 5.96 7.94 7.87
C ARG A 128 4.51 7.73 8.31
N ILE A 129 3.74 8.80 8.48
CA ILE A 129 2.29 8.71 8.77
C ILE A 129 1.55 8.08 7.58
N MET A 130 1.89 8.46 6.34
CA MET A 130 1.30 7.87 5.14
C MET A 130 1.67 6.38 5.03
N GLU A 131 2.93 6.02 5.27
CA GLU A 131 3.37 4.62 5.31
C GLU A 131 2.63 3.83 6.39
N MET A 132 2.49 4.35 7.61
CA MET A 132 1.73 3.69 8.68
C MET A 132 0.24 3.54 8.37
N LEU A 133 -0.37 4.52 7.69
CA LEU A 133 -1.78 4.45 7.27
C LEU A 133 -2.03 3.40 6.17
N ILE A 134 -1.03 3.17 5.32
CA ILE A 134 -1.12 2.25 4.18
C ILE A 134 -0.70 0.83 4.60
N PHE A 135 0.31 0.74 5.46
CA PHE A 135 0.82 -0.48 6.08
C PHE A 135 0.44 -0.47 7.56
N THR A 136 -0.85 -0.58 7.87
CA THR A 136 -1.23 -1.14 9.17
C THR A 136 -0.89 -2.63 9.15
N GLU A 137 0.38 -2.95 9.35
CA GLU A 137 0.76 -4.22 9.96
C GLU A 137 0.18 -4.20 11.37
N ASN A 138 -0.84 -5.04 11.59
CA ASN A 138 -1.18 -5.53 12.92
C ASN A 138 -0.18 -6.64 13.30
#